data_AF-A0A938YDK1-F1
#
_entry.id   AF-A0A938YDK1-F1
#
_cell.length_a   1.000
_cell.length_b   1.000
_cell.length_c   1.000
_cell.angle_alpha   90.00
_cell.angle_beta   90.00
_cell.angle_gamma   90.00
#
_symmetry.space_group_name_H-M   'P 1'
#
loop_
_entity.id
_entity.type
_entity.pdbx_description
1 polymer ?
#
loop_
_entity_poly.entity_id
_entity_poly.type
_entity_poly.pdbx_seq_one_letter_code
_entity_poly.pdbx_strand_id
1 'polypeptide(L)' 'MAELWAFSGTALVLGLVLTVFAGPVAAWNRRASTKLGRGVAKDSEPSGFLWTAKYLRIVGGVMLVFGVAVLIKGLTSA' A
#
# COMPACT_ATOMS: atom_id res chain seq x y z
N MET A 1 17.68 -11.91 12.74
CA MET A 1 16.95 -10.97 13.63
C MET A 1 16.77 -9.59 13.01
N ALA A 2 17.83 -8.83 12.73
CA ALA A 2 17.73 -7.45 12.20
C ALA A 2 16.90 -7.32 10.90
N GLU A 3 16.99 -8.30 9.99
CA GLU A 3 16.23 -8.33 8.73
C GLU A 3 14.71 -8.41 8.94
N LEU A 4 14.25 -9.13 9.98
CA LEU A 4 12.82 -9.26 10.29
C LEU A 4 12.23 -7.95 10.83
N TRP A 5 13.02 -7.23 11.65
CA TRP A 5 12.65 -5.92 12.17
C TRP A 5 12.61 -4.86 11.06
N ALA A 6 13.60 -4.87 10.15
CA ALA A 6 13.61 -3.96 9.00
C ALA A 6 12.44 -4.23 8.04
N PHE A 7 12.13 -5.50 7.78
CA PHE A 7 10.98 -5.89 6.94
C PHE A 7 9.65 -5.48 7.59
N SER A 8 9.46 -5.80 8.87
CA SER A 8 8.25 -5.43 9.60
C SER A 8 8.05 -3.92 9.67
N GLY A 9 9.10 -3.16 10.01
CA GLY A 9 9.04 -1.70 10.05
C GLY A 9 8.66 -1.09 8.69
N THR A 10 9.29 -1.56 7.62
CA THR A 10 8.99 -1.09 6.25
C THR A 10 7.56 -1.44 5.84
N ALA A 11 7.10 -2.67 6.11
CA ALA A 11 5.74 -3.10 5.81
C ALA A 11 4.69 -2.31 6.58
N LEU A 12 4.96 -1.99 7.87
CA LEU A 12 4.07 -1.20 8.70
C LEU A 12 4.00 0.26 8.24
N VAL A 13 5.14 0.89 7.96
CA VAL A 13 5.20 2.28 7.49
C VAL A 13 4.51 2.41 6.13
N LEU A 14 4.85 1.56 5.17
CA LEU A 14 4.23 1.59 3.85
C LEU A 14 2.74 1.23 3.91
N GLY A 15 2.37 0.23 4.72
CA GLY A 15 0.99 -0.17 4.92
C GLY A 15 0.14 0.96 5.52
N LEU A 16 0.67 1.69 6.51
CA LEU A 16 0.02 2.84 7.11
C LEU A 16 -0.14 3.98 6.11
N VAL A 17 0.94 4.32 5.39
CA VAL A 17 0.91 5.38 4.37
C VAL A 17 -0.13 5.07 3.30
N LEU A 18 -0.14 3.85 2.77
CA LEU A 18 -1.11 3.44 1.76
C LEU A 18 -2.55 3.44 2.29
N THR A 19 -2.77 3.06 3.55
CA THR A 19 -4.12 3.04 4.13
C THR A 19 -4.65 4.44 4.40
N VAL A 20 -3.83 5.32 5.00
CA VAL A 20 -4.23 6.68 5.38
C VAL A 20 -4.28 7.61 4.17
N PHE A 21 -3.29 7.53 3.29
CA PHE A 21 -3.15 8.42 2.14
C PHE A 21 -3.63 7.81 0.81
N ALA A 22 -4.41 6.72 0.85
CA ALA A 22 -4.94 6.07 -0.35
C ALA A 22 -5.61 7.03 -1.36
N GLY A 23 -6.39 8.00 -0.86
CA GLY A 23 -7.05 9.01 -1.68
C GLY A 23 -6.05 9.94 -2.39
N PRO A 24 -5.19 10.65 -1.63
CA PRO A 24 -4.11 11.46 -2.19
C PRO A 24 -3.18 10.69 -3.13
N VAL A 25 -2.80 9.45 -2.80
CA VAL A 25 -1.92 8.59 -3.62
C VAL A 25 -2.62 8.20 -4.93
N ALA A 26 -3.89 7.81 -4.89
CA ALA A 26 -4.67 7.55 -6.10
C ALA A 26 -4.75 8.80 -6.98
N ALA A 27 -5.05 9.97 -6.40
CA ALA A 27 -5.12 11.24 -7.14
C ALA A 27 -3.77 11.64 -7.75
N TRP A 28 -2.67 11.47 -7.01
CA TRP A 28 -1.32 11.71 -7.51
C TRP A 28 -0.95 10.76 -8.65
N ASN A 29 -1.25 9.46 -8.50
CA ASN A 29 -0.96 8.47 -9.53
C ASN A 29 -1.74 8.73 -10.83
N ARG A 30 -2.98 9.24 -10.72
CA ARG A 30 -3.73 9.73 -11.89
C ARG A 30 -3.04 10.90 -12.55
N ARG A 31 -2.66 11.94 -11.78
CA ARG A 31 -1.94 13.11 -12.31
C ARG A 31 -0.64 12.71 -13.00
N ALA A 32 0.12 11.79 -12.42
CA ALA A 32 1.36 11.27 -12.99
C ALA A 32 1.10 10.44 -14.26
N SER A 33 0.10 9.56 -14.24
CA SER A 33 -0.24 8.70 -15.38
C SER A 33 -0.77 9.51 -16.57
N THR A 34 -1.57 10.55 -16.34
CA THR A 34 -2.01 11.50 -17.38
C THR A 34 -0.83 12.25 -17.98
N LYS A 35 0.14 12.69 -17.17
CA LYS A 35 1.38 13.32 -17.68
C LYS A 35 2.22 12.36 -18.51
N LEU A 36 2.17 11.07 -18.22
CA LEU A 36 2.89 10.01 -18.95
C LEU A 36 2.14 9.47 -20.17
N GLY A 37 0.98 10.05 -20.52
CA GLY A 37 0.17 9.62 -21.66
C GLY A 37 -0.45 8.22 -21.50
N ARG A 38 -0.39 7.63 -20.31
CA ARG A 38 -1.06 6.35 -20.02
C ARG A 38 -2.54 6.62 -19.79
N GLY A 39 -3.42 5.96 -20.55
CA GLY A 39 -4.86 6.05 -20.39
C GLY A 39 -5.27 5.76 -18.94
N VAL A 40 -5.65 6.80 -18.22
CA VAL A 40 -6.11 6.69 -16.83
C VAL A 40 -7.56 6.24 -16.88
N ALA A 41 -7.79 4.94 -16.66
CA ALA A 41 -9.12 4.39 -16.53
C ALA A 41 -9.91 5.21 -15.50
N LYS A 42 -11.09 5.70 -15.89
CA LYS A 42 -12.00 6.42 -14.98
C LYS A 42 -12.42 5.45 -13.86
N ASP A 43 -12.76 5.96 -12.68
CA ASP A 43 -13.22 5.14 -11.53
C ASP A 43 -14.38 4.18 -11.85
N SER A 44 -15.10 4.44 -12.95
CA SER A 44 -16.19 3.63 -13.46
C SER A 44 -15.77 2.42 -14.29
N GLU A 45 -14.49 2.31 -14.68
CA GLU A 45 -14.00 1.18 -15.48
C GLU A 45 -13.41 0.09 -14.56
N PRO A 46 -13.90 -1.16 -14.63
CA PRO A 46 -13.39 -2.25 -13.80
C PRO A 46 -11.90 -2.59 -14.07
N SER A 47 -11.31 -2.10 -15.16
CA SER A 47 -9.88 -2.21 -15.47
C SER A 47 -8.98 -1.20 -14.71
N GLY A 48 -9.54 -0.17 -14.08
CA GLY A 48 -8.83 0.80 -13.23
C GLY A 48 -8.49 0.28 -11.82
N PHE A 49 -8.70 -1.01 -11.59
CA PHE A 49 -8.74 -1.68 -10.29
C PHE A 49 -7.47 -1.50 -9.43
N LEU A 50 -6.28 -1.44 -10.04
CA LEU A 50 -5.01 -1.47 -9.31
C LEU A 50 -4.67 -0.15 -8.57
N TRP A 51 -5.36 0.95 -8.87
CA TRP A 51 -4.99 2.28 -8.36
C TRP A 51 -6.15 3.08 -7.78
N THR A 52 -7.31 2.47 -7.63
CA THR A 52 -8.42 3.08 -6.90
C THR A 52 -8.07 3.17 -5.41
N ALA A 53 -8.47 4.26 -4.76
CA ALA A 53 -8.24 4.46 -3.32
C ALA A 53 -8.74 3.26 -2.47
N LYS A 54 -9.83 2.59 -2.89
CA LYS A 54 -10.32 1.37 -2.24
C LYS A 54 -9.28 0.23 -2.28
N TYR A 55 -8.66 -0.03 -3.43
CA TYR A 55 -7.66 -1.08 -3.57
C TYR A 55 -6.39 -0.74 -2.79
N LEU A 56 -5.93 0.51 -2.85
CA LEU A 56 -4.76 0.96 -2.08
C LEU A 56 -4.96 0.81 -0.57
N ARG A 57 -6.17 1.05 -0.04
CA ARG A 57 -6.49 0.77 1.37
C ARG A 57 -6.43 -0.71 1.70
N ILE A 58 -6.90 -1.57 0.81
CA ILE A 58 -6.86 -3.03 1.00
C ILE A 58 -5.40 -3.51 1.00
N VAL A 59 -4.60 -3.08 0.02
CA VAL A 59 -3.15 -3.40 -0.04
C VAL A 59 -2.43 -2.88 1.20
N GLY A 60 -2.68 -1.64 1.59
CA GLY A 60 -2.11 -1.05 2.81
C GLY A 60 -2.49 -1.84 4.07
N GLY A 61 -3.75 -2.23 4.20
CA GLY A 61 -4.23 -3.07 5.30
C GLY A 61 -3.58 -4.46 5.34
N VAL A 62 -3.42 -5.12 4.18
CA VAL A 62 -2.72 -6.40 4.09
C VAL A 62 -1.25 -6.26 4.51
N MET A 63 -0.56 -5.20 4.08
CA MET A 63 0.81 -4.92 4.50
C MET A 63 0.92 -4.68 6.01
N LEU A 64 -0.04 -3.97 6.60
CA LEU A 64 -0.10 -3.78 8.06
C LEU A 64 -0.25 -5.12 8.78
N VAL A 65 -1.19 -5.97 8.36
CA VAL A 65 -1.41 -7.29 8.97
C VAL A 65 -0.15 -8.16 8.87
N PHE A 66 0.49 -8.22 7.70
CA PHE A 66 1.74 -8.96 7.52
C PHE A 66 2.89 -8.38 8.37
N GLY A 67 3.03 -7.06 8.41
CA GLY A 67 4.03 -6.37 9.21
C GLY A 67 3.89 -6.70 10.70
N VAL A 68 2.66 -6.67 11.22
CA VAL A 68 2.35 -7.07 12.61
C VAL A 68 2.64 -8.55 12.84
N ALA A 69 2.26 -9.45 11.93
CA ALA A 69 2.54 -10.88 12.08
C ALA A 69 4.05 -11.19 12.15
N VAL A 70 4.85 -10.52 11.30
CA VAL A 70 6.32 -10.64 11.33
C VAL A 70 6.90 -10.03 12.61
N LEU A 71 6.33 -8.91 13.10
CA LEU A 71 6.73 -8.29 14.36
C LEU A 71 6.51 -9.25 15.54
N ILE A 72 5.32 -9.86 15.62
CA ILE A 72 4.96 -10.82 16.66
C ILE A 72 5.92 -12.01 16.62
N LYS A 73 6.19 -12.57 15.44
CA LYS A 73 7.15 -13.67 15.28
C LYS A 73 8.56 -13.27 15.71
N GLY A 74 8.99 -12.05 15.36
CA GLY A 74 10.29 -11.52 15.77
C GLY A 74 10.41 -11.36 17.29
N LEU A 75 9.33 -10.96 17.96
CA LEU A 75 9.25 -10.84 19.43
C LEU A 75 9.22 -12.21 20.12
N THR A 76 8.55 -13.21 19.55
CA THR A 76 8.49 -14.57 20.14
C THR A 76 9.73 -15.41 19.86
N SER A 77 10.51 -15.06 18.84
CA SER A 77 11.81 -15.69 18.53
C SER A 77 13.01 -14.97 19.15
N ALA A 78 12.78 -13.92 19.94
CA ALA A 78 13.79 -13.14 20.65
C ALA A 78 14.11 -13.73 22.02
#